data_AF-A0A1T4Y5K7-F1
#
_entry.id   AF-A0A1T4Y5K7-F1
#
_cell.length_a   1.000
_cell.length_b   1.000
_cell.length_c   1.000
_cell.angle_alpha   90.00
_cell.angle_beta   90.00
_cell.angle_gamma   90.00
#
_symmetry.space_group_name_H-M   'P 1'
#
loop_
_entity.id
_entity.type
_entity.pdbx_description
1 polymer ?
#
loop_
_entity_poly.entity_id
_entity_poly.type
_entity_poly.pdbx_seq_one_letter_code
_entity_poly.pdbx_strand_id
1 'polypeptide(L)'
;MLFNSVDFAVFFPFAVFVYFIMPKRFRWVWLLISSYIFYMSYSVKYTIFLVISTLVTYLSGILIERADNIKDERKSIKLKKTWVFLSFAINLGILFVFKYSNFFNSLMQKLLSNFNIALNTPKFNYLLPLGISFYTFQALSYTVDVYRKDVKVQRNLAKYALFVSFFPQVIAGPIGKSKHLLHQFDEEYSFDYDRIKNGLLLMLWGFFQKLFVADRLAILVNTVYSEPSKYKGFEIIIANIFFAIQIYCDFCGYSDIARGIAEILGIRLYKNFERPYFSKSIKEFWRRWHISLSTWFRDYLYIPLGGKRCSKIRNYINIMIVFLVSGLWHGAAVNFIIWGALHGAYLILSDIFKPIKKGIVNKFNIKTDTFSYKFFQIIITFILVDFAWIFFKADSFTNAKIIIKNMNYFNPFVLVNGDIYKLGLDSKDFFIALLGIAVILIVNILQRNKSLRLEISKQNCAFRWVLYFAAIIVILIFGIYGPAYSAKQFIYSQF
;
A
#
# COMPACT_ATOMS: atom_id res chain seq x y z
N MET A 1 -11.82 -13.79 1.93
CA MET A 1 -10.67 -14.65 1.56
C MET A 1 -9.41 -13.81 1.55
N LEU A 2 -8.28 -14.34 2.03
CA LEU A 2 -6.97 -13.69 1.95
C LEU A 2 -6.14 -14.38 0.86
N PHE A 3 -5.25 -13.67 0.17
CA PHE A 3 -4.44 -14.28 -0.91
C PHE A 3 -3.51 -15.40 -0.44
N ASN A 4 -3.14 -15.41 0.84
CA ASN A 4 -2.32 -16.45 1.46
C ASN A 4 -3.15 -17.53 2.18
N SER A 5 -4.47 -17.59 1.99
CA SER A 5 -5.32 -18.63 2.58
C SER A 5 -5.52 -19.82 1.64
N VAL A 6 -5.82 -20.99 2.22
CA VAL A 6 -6.17 -22.20 1.47
C VAL A 6 -7.40 -21.96 0.59
N ASP A 7 -8.39 -21.23 1.11
CA ASP A 7 -9.60 -20.88 0.33
C ASP A 7 -9.26 -20.15 -0.96
N PHE A 8 -8.28 -19.23 -0.94
CA PHE A 8 -7.85 -18.53 -2.15
C PHE A 8 -7.08 -19.44 -3.10
N ALA A 9 -6.26 -20.35 -2.57
CA ALA A 9 -5.53 -21.34 -3.36
C ALA A 9 -6.48 -22.28 -4.13
N VAL A 10 -7.70 -22.50 -3.65
CA VAL A 10 -8.76 -23.25 -4.35
C VAL A 10 -9.58 -22.34 -5.27
N PHE A 11 -10.02 -21.17 -4.77
CA PHE A 11 -10.83 -20.22 -5.51
C PHE A 11 -10.16 -19.72 -6.80
N PHE A 12 -8.87 -19.38 -6.74
CA PHE A 12 -8.19 -18.73 -7.84
C PHE A 12 -8.02 -19.64 -9.08
N PRO A 13 -7.51 -20.88 -8.99
CA PRO A 13 -7.46 -21.79 -10.12
C PRO A 13 -8.84 -22.04 -10.74
N PHE A 14 -9.88 -22.21 -9.91
CA PHE A 14 -11.25 -22.36 -10.38
C PHE A 14 -11.74 -21.13 -11.14
N ALA A 15 -11.53 -19.92 -10.59
CA ALA A 15 -11.89 -18.67 -11.24
C ALA A 15 -11.18 -18.49 -12.59
N VAL A 16 -9.90 -18.84 -12.68
CA VAL A 16 -9.12 -18.77 -13.93
C VAL A 16 -9.57 -19.81 -14.95
N PHE A 17 -9.85 -21.04 -14.52
CA PHE A 17 -10.33 -22.12 -15.37
C PHE A 17 -11.66 -21.75 -16.04
N VAL A 18 -12.64 -21.31 -15.26
CA VAL A 18 -13.93 -20.86 -15.77
C VAL A 18 -13.76 -19.62 -16.67
N TYR A 19 -12.87 -18.69 -16.31
CA TYR A 19 -12.60 -17.50 -17.14
C TYR A 19 -12.15 -17.86 -18.56
N PHE A 20 -11.26 -18.85 -18.71
CA PHE A 20 -10.73 -19.22 -20.02
C PHE A 20 -11.69 -20.08 -20.85
N ILE A 21 -12.54 -20.90 -20.20
CA ILE A 21 -13.59 -21.69 -20.89
C ILE A 21 -14.78 -20.82 -21.30
N MET A 22 -15.09 -19.78 -20.53
CA MET A 22 -16.19 -18.87 -20.80
C MET A 22 -16.00 -18.17 -22.17
N PRO A 23 -17.08 -18.06 -22.98
CA PRO A 23 -17.07 -17.21 -24.18
C PRO A 23 -16.64 -15.79 -23.83
N LYS A 24 -15.77 -15.21 -24.67
CA LYS A 24 -15.12 -13.93 -24.42
C LYS A 24 -16.10 -12.81 -24.02
N ARG A 25 -17.27 -12.75 -24.67
CA ARG A 25 -18.35 -11.78 -24.37
C ARG A 25 -18.87 -11.79 -22.93
N PHE A 26 -18.74 -12.91 -22.21
CA PHE A 26 -19.25 -13.09 -20.85
C PHE A 26 -18.15 -13.09 -19.78
N ARG A 27 -16.87 -12.99 -20.17
CA ARG A 27 -15.76 -13.06 -19.22
C ARG A 27 -15.77 -11.93 -18.20
N TRP A 28 -16.14 -10.72 -18.59
CA TRP A 28 -16.29 -9.61 -17.64
C TRP A 28 -17.41 -9.87 -16.62
N VAL A 29 -18.49 -10.58 -17.00
CA VAL A 29 -19.55 -10.99 -16.07
C VAL A 29 -19.02 -12.00 -15.06
N TRP A 30 -18.20 -12.96 -15.51
CA TRP A 30 -17.53 -13.89 -14.60
C TRP A 30 -16.58 -13.20 -13.63
N LEU A 31 -15.80 -12.24 -14.12
CA LEU A 31 -14.91 -11.46 -13.27
C LEU A 31 -15.71 -10.68 -12.22
N LEU A 32 -16.89 -10.16 -12.58
CA LEU A 32 -17.78 -9.48 -11.65
C LEU A 32 -18.28 -10.44 -10.56
N ILE A 33 -18.82 -11.60 -10.96
CA ILE A 33 -19.31 -12.63 -10.04
C ILE A 33 -18.18 -13.08 -9.10
N SER A 34 -17.03 -13.43 -9.67
CA SER A 34 -15.83 -13.84 -8.91
C SER A 34 -15.41 -12.74 -7.94
N SER A 35 -15.50 -11.47 -8.34
CA SER A 35 -15.12 -10.34 -7.51
C SER A 35 -16.02 -10.15 -6.29
N TYR A 36 -17.33 -10.27 -6.50
CA TYR A 36 -18.30 -10.21 -5.40
C TYR A 36 -18.22 -11.43 -4.49
N ILE A 37 -18.03 -12.65 -5.02
CA ILE A 37 -17.81 -13.86 -4.21
C ILE A 37 -16.57 -13.67 -3.31
N PHE A 38 -15.46 -13.22 -3.90
CA PHE A 38 -14.23 -12.96 -3.15
C PHE A 38 -14.45 -11.92 -2.04
N TYR A 39 -15.16 -10.83 -2.31
CA TYR A 39 -15.42 -9.80 -1.31
C TYR A 39 -16.39 -10.27 -0.21
N MET A 40 -17.51 -10.90 -0.60
CA MET A 40 -18.55 -11.40 0.31
C MET A 40 -18.04 -12.50 1.24
N SER A 41 -17.03 -13.26 0.81
CA SER A 41 -16.38 -14.28 1.65
C SER A 41 -15.74 -13.72 2.92
N TYR A 42 -15.49 -12.40 2.99
CA TYR A 42 -15.10 -11.73 4.24
C TYR A 42 -16.31 -11.35 5.09
N SER A 43 -17.27 -10.63 4.49
CA SER A 43 -18.53 -10.27 5.15
C SER A 43 -19.57 -9.83 4.13
N VAL A 44 -20.68 -10.55 4.07
CA VAL A 44 -21.84 -10.19 3.24
C VAL A 44 -22.39 -8.82 3.65
N LYS A 45 -22.49 -8.55 4.96
CA LYS A 45 -23.05 -7.29 5.50
C LYS A 45 -22.30 -6.05 4.99
N TYR A 46 -20.96 -6.13 4.91
CA TYR A 46 -20.14 -4.98 4.50
C TYR A 46 -20.13 -4.73 2.99
N THR A 47 -20.61 -5.69 2.19
CA THR A 47 -20.74 -5.53 0.73
C THR A 47 -21.70 -4.41 0.35
N ILE A 48 -22.65 -4.06 1.22
CA ILE A 48 -23.57 -2.95 0.99
C ILE A 48 -22.83 -1.61 0.78
N PHE A 49 -21.72 -1.39 1.49
CA PHE A 49 -20.94 -0.14 1.35
C PHE A 49 -20.18 -0.08 0.04
N LEU A 50 -19.70 -1.22 -0.47
CA LEU A 50 -19.11 -1.33 -1.80
C LEU A 50 -20.15 -1.02 -2.87
N VAL A 51 -21.37 -1.55 -2.73
CA VAL A 51 -22.49 -1.29 -3.65
C VAL A 51 -22.93 0.18 -3.59
N ILE A 52 -23.07 0.77 -2.40
CA ILE A 52 -23.40 2.19 -2.23
C ILE A 52 -22.34 3.06 -2.89
N SER A 53 -21.06 2.80 -2.62
CA SER A 53 -19.95 3.53 -3.24
C SER A 53 -20.01 3.44 -4.76
N THR A 54 -20.25 2.24 -5.30
CA THR A 54 -20.42 1.99 -6.74
C THR A 54 -21.58 2.79 -7.32
N LEU A 55 -22.77 2.73 -6.71
CA LEU A 55 -23.96 3.42 -7.21
C LEU A 55 -23.79 4.93 -7.17
N VAL A 56 -23.30 5.48 -6.06
CA VAL A 56 -23.11 6.92 -5.87
C VAL A 56 -22.14 7.48 -6.91
N THR A 57 -21.00 6.82 -7.11
CA THR A 57 -19.96 7.29 -8.04
C THR A 57 -20.35 7.07 -9.50
N TYR A 58 -21.06 5.98 -9.81
CA TYR A 58 -21.67 5.74 -11.13
C TYR A 58 -22.68 6.82 -11.51
N LEU A 59 -23.67 7.07 -10.63
CA LEU A 59 -24.72 8.07 -10.85
C LEU A 59 -24.13 9.47 -10.93
N SER A 60 -23.13 9.78 -10.10
CA SER A 60 -22.42 11.06 -10.17
C SER A 60 -21.78 11.27 -11.53
N GLY A 61 -21.17 10.22 -12.11
CA GLY A 61 -20.62 10.27 -13.47
C GLY A 61 -21.67 10.62 -14.52
N ILE A 62 -22.83 9.97 -14.49
CA ILE A 62 -23.96 10.24 -15.40
C ILE A 62 -24.49 11.67 -15.22
N LEU A 63 -24.65 12.13 -13.98
CA LEU A 63 -25.19 13.45 -13.68
C LEU A 63 -24.22 14.58 -14.05
N ILE A 64 -22.92 14.36 -13.92
CA ILE A 64 -21.88 15.30 -14.39
C ILE A 64 -21.98 15.49 -15.91
N GLU A 65 -22.11 14.41 -16.67
CA GLU A 65 -22.24 14.49 -18.13
C GLU A 65 -23.60 15.07 -18.57
N ARG A 66 -24.69 14.79 -17.86
CA ARG A 66 -25.95 15.50 -18.11
C ARG A 66 -25.80 17.01 -17.88
N ALA A 67 -25.04 17.41 -16.87
CA ALA A 67 -24.76 18.82 -16.61
C ALA A 67 -23.85 19.44 -17.68
N ASP A 68 -23.02 18.68 -18.39
CA ASP A 68 -22.24 19.15 -19.55
C ASP A 68 -23.15 19.66 -20.69
N ASN A 69 -24.37 19.12 -20.84
CA ASN A 69 -25.29 19.48 -21.92
C ASN A 69 -26.14 20.73 -21.63
N ILE A 70 -25.98 21.36 -20.46
CA ILE A 70 -26.72 22.57 -20.08
C ILE A 70 -26.10 23.79 -20.78
N LYS A 71 -26.91 24.55 -21.55
CA LYS A 71 -26.48 25.75 -22.29
C LYS A 71 -25.87 26.85 -21.41
N ASP A 72 -26.39 27.03 -20.20
CA ASP A 72 -25.85 27.97 -19.23
C ASP A 72 -24.58 27.39 -18.58
N GLU A 73 -23.43 27.94 -18.97
CA GLU A 73 -22.11 27.49 -18.50
C GLU A 73 -21.93 27.64 -16.99
N ARG A 74 -22.42 28.73 -16.39
CA ARG A 74 -22.30 28.96 -14.94
C ARG A 74 -23.11 27.92 -14.17
N LYS A 75 -24.34 27.65 -14.63
CA LYS A 75 -25.20 26.61 -14.05
C LYS A 75 -24.62 25.21 -14.25
N SER A 76 -24.07 24.92 -15.43
CA SER A 76 -23.37 23.66 -15.75
C SER A 76 -22.22 23.39 -14.77
N ILE A 77 -21.31 24.37 -14.60
CA ILE A 77 -20.16 24.23 -13.70
C ILE A 77 -20.60 24.04 -12.24
N LYS A 78 -21.60 24.80 -11.78
CA LYS A 78 -22.11 24.70 -10.40
C LYS A 78 -22.65 23.30 -10.13
N LEU A 79 -23.50 22.76 -11.02
CA LEU A 79 -24.07 21.43 -10.87
C LEU A 79 -23.00 20.32 -10.87
N LYS A 80 -22.03 20.40 -11.79
CA LYS A 80 -20.90 19.44 -11.80
C LYS A 80 -20.14 19.44 -10.48
N LYS A 81 -19.81 20.62 -9.95
CA LYS A 81 -19.14 20.76 -8.65
C LYS A 81 -20.00 20.19 -7.51
N THR A 82 -21.31 20.41 -7.53
CA THR A 82 -22.24 19.82 -6.55
C THR A 82 -22.23 18.29 -6.63
N TRP A 83 -22.27 17.69 -7.81
CA TRP A 83 -22.23 16.22 -7.95
C TRP A 83 -20.89 15.62 -7.51
N VAL A 84 -19.77 16.26 -7.83
CA VAL A 84 -18.45 15.88 -7.30
C VAL A 84 -18.45 15.99 -5.78
N PHE A 85 -18.93 17.10 -5.21
CA PHE A 85 -19.00 17.30 -3.77
C PHE A 85 -19.85 16.23 -3.08
N LEU A 86 -21.05 15.94 -3.58
CA LEU A 86 -21.93 14.91 -3.02
C LEU A 86 -21.30 13.53 -3.09
N SER A 87 -20.65 13.17 -4.21
CA SER A 87 -19.91 11.92 -4.34
C SER A 87 -18.81 11.79 -3.28
N PHE A 88 -18.02 12.85 -3.09
CA PHE A 88 -16.98 12.91 -2.06
C PHE A 88 -17.57 12.86 -0.65
N ALA A 89 -18.59 13.65 -0.37
CA ALA A 89 -19.21 13.75 0.94
C ALA A 89 -19.78 12.41 1.40
N ILE A 90 -20.47 11.68 0.51
CA ILE A 90 -21.05 10.38 0.84
C ILE A 90 -19.94 9.33 1.06
N ASN A 91 -19.00 9.19 0.12
CA ASN A 91 -17.95 8.16 0.23
C ASN A 91 -16.99 8.42 1.41
N LEU A 92 -16.53 9.67 1.57
CA LEU A 92 -15.69 10.03 2.71
C LEU A 92 -16.47 10.07 4.03
N GLY A 93 -17.78 10.34 4.00
CA GLY A 93 -18.65 10.24 5.16
C GLY A 93 -18.77 8.80 5.67
N ILE A 94 -18.99 7.83 4.78
CA ILE A 94 -18.98 6.41 5.15
C ILE A 94 -17.61 6.03 5.71
N LEU A 95 -16.52 6.38 5.03
CA LEU A 95 -15.16 6.13 5.52
C LEU A 95 -14.96 6.76 6.92
N PHE A 96 -15.45 7.98 7.14
CA PHE A 96 -15.35 8.66 8.42
C PHE A 96 -16.09 7.95 9.54
N VAL A 97 -17.32 7.50 9.29
CA VAL A 97 -18.13 6.80 10.28
C VAL A 97 -17.43 5.54 10.78
N PHE A 98 -16.87 4.73 9.87
CA PHE A 98 -16.23 3.47 10.23
C PHE A 98 -14.79 3.63 10.74
N LYS A 99 -14.03 4.59 10.21
CA LYS A 99 -12.60 4.71 10.48
C LYS A 99 -12.27 5.75 11.54
N TYR A 100 -12.94 6.90 11.54
CA TYR A 100 -12.52 8.08 12.30
C TYR A 100 -13.43 8.44 13.49
N SER A 101 -14.69 7.99 13.53
CA SER A 101 -15.65 8.33 14.61
C SER A 101 -15.07 8.08 16.01
N ASN A 102 -14.55 6.88 16.26
CA ASN A 102 -14.02 6.53 17.59
C ASN A 102 -12.80 7.38 17.97
N PHE A 103 -11.95 7.71 17.01
CA PHE A 103 -10.79 8.57 17.24
C PHE A 103 -11.22 10.00 17.61
N PHE A 104 -12.11 10.61 16.82
CA PHE A 104 -12.62 11.97 17.11
C PHE A 104 -13.43 12.02 18.40
N ASN A 105 -14.25 11.00 18.69
CA ASN A 105 -14.94 10.88 19.97
C ASN A 105 -13.95 10.84 21.14
N SER A 106 -12.88 10.05 21.03
CA SER A 106 -11.84 9.97 22.08
C SER A 106 -11.06 11.28 22.25
N LEU A 107 -10.81 12.01 21.15
CA LEU A 107 -10.15 13.31 21.18
C LEU A 107 -11.04 14.36 21.84
N MET A 108 -12.33 14.38 21.47
CA MET A 108 -13.30 15.31 22.04
C MET A 108 -13.52 15.05 23.53
N GLN A 109 -13.64 13.78 23.94
CA GLN A 109 -13.70 13.39 25.35
C GLN A 109 -12.49 13.92 26.14
N LYS A 110 -11.27 13.74 25.61
CA LYS A 110 -10.04 14.24 26.26
C LYS A 110 -9.97 15.76 26.32
N LEU A 111 -10.45 16.45 25.29
CA LEU A 111 -10.47 17.92 25.27
C LEU A 111 -11.48 18.45 26.28
N LEU A 112 -12.70 17.88 26.33
CA LEU A 112 -13.76 18.31 27.24
C LEU A 112 -13.52 17.89 28.68
N SER A 113 -12.86 16.75 28.93
CA SER A 113 -12.43 16.36 30.27
C SER A 113 -11.47 17.37 30.89
N ASN A 114 -10.63 18.04 30.07
CA ASN A 114 -9.77 19.13 30.56
C ASN A 114 -10.58 20.35 31.04
N PHE A 115 -11.85 20.46 30.63
CA PHE A 115 -12.81 21.46 31.10
C PHE A 115 -13.85 20.89 32.07
N ASN A 116 -13.61 19.69 32.64
CA ASN A 116 -14.54 18.98 33.52
C ASN A 116 -15.93 18.70 32.93
N ILE A 117 -16.06 18.67 31.60
CA ILE A 117 -17.31 18.32 30.91
C ILE A 117 -17.27 16.82 30.56
N ALA A 118 -18.14 16.04 31.20
CA ALA A 118 -18.27 14.61 30.92
C ALA A 118 -19.12 14.37 29.67
N LEU A 119 -18.48 13.92 28.59
CA LEU A 119 -19.16 13.59 27.33
C LEU A 119 -19.29 12.07 27.18
N ASN A 120 -20.48 11.53 27.43
CA ASN A 120 -20.79 10.12 27.15
C ASN A 120 -21.10 9.95 25.65
N THR A 121 -20.08 9.66 24.84
CA THR A 121 -20.30 9.30 23.44
C THR A 121 -20.40 7.79 23.26
N PRO A 122 -21.37 7.30 22.46
CA PRO A 122 -21.46 5.89 22.13
C PRO A 122 -20.19 5.47 21.38
N LYS A 123 -19.58 4.36 21.82
CA LYS A 123 -18.50 3.71 21.08
C LYS A 123 -19.13 2.90 19.95
N PHE A 124 -18.75 3.21 18.72
CA PHE A 124 -19.22 2.45 17.56
C PHE A 124 -18.30 1.23 17.38
N ASN A 125 -18.75 0.06 17.82
CA ASN A 125 -18.01 -1.21 17.68
C ASN A 125 -18.26 -1.90 16.33
N TYR A 126 -18.25 -1.14 15.23
CA TYR A 126 -18.36 -1.74 13.91
C TYR A 126 -16.99 -2.27 13.46
N LEU A 127 -16.94 -3.49 12.91
CA LEU A 127 -15.77 -3.93 12.15
C LEU A 127 -15.62 -3.05 10.92
N LEU A 128 -14.39 -2.64 10.64
CA LEU A 128 -14.07 -1.85 9.45
C LEU A 128 -14.33 -2.71 8.19
N PRO A 129 -15.13 -2.22 7.21
CA PRO A 129 -15.28 -2.91 5.94
C PRO A 129 -13.93 -3.07 5.25
N LEU A 130 -13.57 -4.31 4.90
CA LEU A 130 -12.27 -4.59 4.31
C LEU A 130 -12.10 -3.84 2.98
N GLY A 131 -10.96 -3.18 2.80
CA GLY A 131 -10.64 -2.44 1.57
C GLY A 131 -11.38 -1.12 1.37
N ILE A 132 -12.16 -0.64 2.37
CA ILE A 132 -12.93 0.61 2.25
C ILE A 132 -12.10 1.81 1.83
N SER A 133 -10.89 1.92 2.37
CA SER A 133 -9.96 2.98 2.03
C SER A 133 -9.52 2.93 0.56
N PHE A 134 -9.31 1.72 0.02
CA PHE A 134 -8.82 1.51 -1.34
C PHE A 134 -9.92 1.71 -2.39
N TYR A 135 -11.05 1.00 -2.25
CA TYR A 135 -12.13 1.13 -3.24
C TYR A 135 -12.76 2.53 -3.21
N THR A 136 -12.76 3.23 -2.06
CA THR A 136 -13.20 4.63 -1.98
C THR A 136 -12.33 5.53 -2.85
N PHE A 137 -11.00 5.40 -2.74
CA PHE A 137 -10.07 6.22 -3.55
C PHE A 137 -10.20 5.90 -5.03
N GLN A 138 -10.38 4.63 -5.37
CA GLN A 138 -10.65 4.20 -6.73
C GLN A 138 -11.96 4.77 -7.28
N ALA A 139 -13.07 4.66 -6.55
CA ALA A 139 -14.37 5.16 -6.96
C ALA A 139 -14.37 6.70 -7.11
N LEU A 140 -13.75 7.42 -6.18
CA LEU A 140 -13.60 8.87 -6.24
C LEU A 140 -12.72 9.32 -7.42
N SER A 141 -11.71 8.54 -7.79
CA SER A 141 -10.88 8.83 -8.97
C SER A 141 -11.73 8.92 -10.24
N TYR A 142 -12.71 8.03 -10.41
CA TYR A 142 -13.63 8.05 -11.55
C TYR A 142 -14.49 9.32 -11.58
N THR A 143 -15.07 9.72 -10.45
CA THR A 143 -15.89 10.95 -10.40
C THR A 143 -15.07 12.18 -10.81
N VAL A 144 -13.82 12.28 -10.35
CA VAL A 144 -12.93 13.39 -10.73
C VAL A 144 -12.48 13.30 -12.19
N ASP A 145 -12.14 12.11 -12.67
CA ASP A 145 -11.70 11.89 -14.04
C ASP A 145 -12.81 12.24 -15.05
N VAL A 146 -14.07 11.88 -14.75
CA VAL A 146 -15.24 12.28 -15.55
C VAL A 146 -15.44 13.80 -15.50
N TYR A 147 -15.36 14.42 -14.32
CA TYR A 147 -15.47 15.88 -14.17
C TYR A 147 -14.41 16.63 -15.00
N ARG A 148 -13.18 16.10 -15.06
CA ARG A 148 -12.07 16.65 -15.85
C ARG A 148 -12.13 16.27 -17.33
N LYS A 149 -13.07 15.42 -17.74
CA LYS A 149 -13.16 14.83 -19.09
C LYS A 149 -11.94 13.99 -19.48
N ASP A 150 -11.22 13.47 -18.48
CA ASP A 150 -10.09 12.56 -18.68
C ASP A 150 -10.56 11.16 -19.14
N VAL A 151 -11.80 10.81 -18.83
CA VAL A 151 -12.44 9.51 -19.13
C VAL A 151 -13.90 9.73 -19.51
N LYS A 152 -14.39 8.93 -20.48
CA LYS A 152 -15.82 8.92 -20.86
C LYS A 152 -16.67 8.24 -19.78
N VAL A 153 -17.91 8.69 -19.60
CA VAL A 153 -18.83 8.06 -18.64
C VAL A 153 -19.10 6.61 -19.02
N GLN A 154 -18.93 5.71 -18.06
CA GLN A 154 -19.34 4.32 -18.21
C GLN A 154 -20.87 4.22 -18.11
N ARG A 155 -21.51 3.63 -19.12
CA ARG A 155 -22.97 3.46 -19.23
C ARG A 155 -23.46 2.10 -18.73
N ASN A 156 -22.55 1.14 -18.58
CA ASN A 156 -22.88 -0.18 -18.08
C ASN A 156 -22.54 -0.25 -16.57
N LEU A 157 -23.58 -0.24 -15.73
CA LEU A 157 -23.43 -0.31 -14.28
C LEU A 157 -22.66 -1.56 -13.84
N ALA A 158 -22.88 -2.71 -14.48
CA ALA A 158 -22.22 -3.96 -14.09
C ALA A 158 -20.72 -3.95 -14.43
N LYS A 159 -20.32 -3.36 -15.57
CA LYS A 159 -18.89 -3.12 -15.87
C LYS A 159 -18.26 -2.10 -14.93
N TYR A 160 -19.01 -1.07 -14.54
CA TYR A 160 -18.55 -0.12 -13.54
C TYR A 160 -18.37 -0.78 -12.15
N ALA A 161 -19.33 -1.62 -11.75
CA ALA A 161 -19.25 -2.41 -10.54
C ALA A 161 -18.03 -3.36 -10.57
N LEU A 162 -17.72 -3.97 -11.72
CA LEU A 162 -16.50 -4.76 -11.89
C LEU A 162 -15.25 -3.92 -11.64
N PHE A 163 -15.19 -2.70 -12.20
CA PHE A 163 -14.07 -1.81 -11.94
C PHE A 163 -13.85 -1.57 -10.45
N VAL A 164 -14.89 -1.20 -9.70
CA VAL A 164 -14.78 -0.91 -8.25
C VAL A 164 -14.51 -2.18 -7.43
N SER A 165 -15.09 -3.32 -7.80
CA SER A 165 -15.04 -4.56 -7.01
C SER A 165 -13.90 -5.52 -7.40
N PHE A 166 -13.17 -5.28 -8.50
CA PHE A 166 -12.20 -6.21 -9.08
C PHE A 166 -11.30 -6.84 -8.00
N PHE A 167 -11.49 -8.14 -7.73
CA PHE A 167 -10.90 -8.76 -6.54
C PHE A 167 -9.38 -8.65 -6.40
N PRO A 168 -8.57 -8.63 -7.49
CA PRO A 168 -7.12 -8.50 -7.34
C PRO A 168 -6.74 -7.17 -6.66
N GLN A 169 -7.55 -6.11 -6.79
CA GLN A 169 -7.26 -4.80 -6.22
C GLN A 169 -8.08 -4.42 -4.99
N VAL A 170 -9.29 -4.95 -4.82
CA VAL A 170 -10.32 -4.39 -3.92
C VAL A 170 -9.91 -4.28 -2.44
N ILE A 171 -9.09 -5.21 -1.93
CA ILE A 171 -8.68 -5.22 -0.52
C ILE A 171 -7.52 -4.24 -0.28
N ALA A 172 -6.39 -4.44 -0.96
CA ALA A 172 -5.18 -3.63 -0.76
C ALA A 172 -4.29 -3.57 -2.02
N GLY A 173 -4.84 -3.80 -3.22
CA GLY A 173 -4.02 -3.79 -4.43
C GLY A 173 -3.64 -2.39 -4.88
N PRO A 174 -2.83 -2.29 -5.95
CA PRO A 174 -2.54 -1.01 -6.58
C PRO A 174 -3.84 -0.28 -6.90
N ILE A 175 -3.99 0.96 -6.41
CA ILE A 175 -5.19 1.77 -6.60
C ILE A 175 -5.38 2.02 -8.10
N GLY A 176 -6.36 1.33 -8.68
CA GLY A 176 -6.68 1.41 -10.11
C GLY A 176 -7.30 2.77 -10.46
N LYS A 177 -6.64 3.53 -11.34
CA LYS A 177 -7.23 4.75 -11.90
C LYS A 177 -8.17 4.39 -13.04
N SER A 178 -9.31 5.08 -13.10
CA SER A 178 -10.38 4.77 -14.05
C SER A 178 -9.90 4.79 -15.51
N LYS A 179 -9.04 5.76 -15.86
CA LYS A 179 -8.43 5.93 -17.18
C LYS A 179 -7.69 4.70 -17.70
N HIS A 180 -7.04 3.95 -16.81
CA HIS A 180 -6.20 2.83 -17.21
C HIS A 180 -6.87 1.47 -17.08
N LEU A 181 -7.83 1.32 -16.16
CA LEU A 181 -8.41 0.00 -15.89
C LEU A 181 -9.73 -0.25 -16.62
N LEU A 182 -10.58 0.77 -16.79
CA LEU A 182 -11.94 0.57 -17.32
C LEU A 182 -11.93 -0.02 -18.73
N HIS A 183 -11.07 0.48 -19.62
CA HIS A 183 -11.01 0.03 -21.02
C HIS A 183 -10.52 -1.43 -21.15
N GLN A 184 -9.69 -1.91 -20.23
CA GLN A 184 -9.17 -3.28 -20.26
C GLN A 184 -10.27 -4.33 -20.05
N PHE A 185 -11.42 -3.98 -19.47
CA PHE A 185 -12.56 -4.90 -19.34
C PHE A 185 -13.37 -5.05 -20.63
N ASP A 186 -13.15 -4.17 -21.62
CA ASP A 186 -13.75 -4.26 -22.94
C ASP A 186 -12.86 -5.02 -23.93
N GLU A 187 -11.61 -5.29 -23.57
CA GLU A 187 -10.65 -6.02 -24.39
C GLU A 187 -10.83 -7.55 -24.29
N GLU A 188 -10.54 -8.23 -25.40
CA GLU A 188 -10.60 -9.68 -25.49
C GLU A 188 -9.22 -10.33 -25.32
N TYR A 189 -8.98 -10.99 -24.19
CA TYR A 189 -7.69 -11.66 -23.95
C TYR A 189 -7.75 -13.15 -24.23
N SER A 190 -7.05 -13.64 -25.27
CA SER A 190 -6.87 -15.08 -25.48
C SER A 190 -5.99 -15.73 -24.41
N PHE A 191 -6.03 -17.06 -24.33
CA PHE A 191 -5.06 -17.82 -23.54
C PHE A 191 -3.66 -17.59 -24.11
N ASP A 192 -2.74 -17.20 -23.24
CA ASP A 192 -1.34 -16.93 -23.57
C ASP A 192 -0.47 -17.57 -22.49
N TYR A 193 0.28 -18.60 -22.88
CA TYR A 193 1.14 -19.35 -21.97
C TYR A 193 2.20 -18.47 -21.30
N ASP A 194 2.84 -17.57 -22.05
CA ASP A 194 3.88 -16.72 -21.52
C ASP A 194 3.34 -15.70 -20.53
N ARG A 195 2.17 -15.12 -20.82
CA ARG A 195 1.48 -14.22 -19.90
C ARG A 195 1.10 -14.92 -18.59
N ILE A 196 0.52 -16.11 -18.67
CA ILE A 196 0.11 -16.88 -17.49
C ILE A 196 1.33 -17.28 -16.66
N LYS A 197 2.36 -17.84 -17.30
CA LYS A 197 3.64 -18.17 -16.65
C LYS A 197 4.25 -16.94 -15.95
N ASN A 198 4.30 -15.80 -16.64
CA ASN A 198 4.87 -14.57 -16.07
C ASN A 198 4.06 -14.04 -14.88
N GLY A 199 2.72 -14.16 -14.91
CA GLY A 199 1.86 -13.84 -13.77
C GLY A 199 2.08 -14.79 -12.60
N LEU A 200 2.19 -16.10 -12.84
CA LEU A 200 2.49 -17.10 -11.81
C LEU A 200 3.85 -16.87 -11.15
N LEU A 201 4.89 -16.51 -11.93
CA LEU A 201 6.20 -16.16 -11.37
C LEU A 201 6.16 -14.92 -10.49
N LEU A 202 5.34 -13.94 -10.86
CA LEU A 202 5.16 -12.73 -10.06
C LEU A 202 4.41 -13.05 -8.75
N MET A 203 3.40 -13.92 -8.80
CA MET A 203 2.73 -14.44 -7.61
C MET A 203 3.70 -15.21 -6.71
N LEU A 204 4.52 -16.11 -7.27
CA LEU A 204 5.51 -16.87 -6.52
C LEU A 204 6.51 -15.97 -5.80
N TRP A 205 6.99 -14.92 -6.47
CA TRP A 205 7.84 -13.90 -5.84
C TRP A 205 7.12 -13.16 -4.70
N GLY A 206 5.84 -12.83 -4.88
CA GLY A 206 5.06 -12.20 -3.83
C GLY A 206 4.78 -13.12 -2.63
N PHE A 207 4.53 -14.41 -2.87
CA PHE A 207 4.41 -15.42 -1.81
C PHE A 207 5.72 -15.62 -1.05
N PHE A 208 6.87 -15.63 -1.75
CA PHE A 208 8.18 -15.64 -1.09
C PHE A 208 8.36 -14.43 -0.17
N GLN A 209 8.10 -13.22 -0.66
CA GLN A 209 8.20 -12.01 0.14
C GLN A 209 7.31 -12.06 1.39
N LYS A 210 6.08 -12.54 1.25
CA LYS A 210 5.12 -12.61 2.36
C LYS A 210 5.43 -13.74 3.35
N LEU A 211 5.39 -14.98 2.88
CA LEU A 211 5.39 -16.19 3.72
C LEU A 211 6.78 -16.55 4.26
N PHE A 212 7.84 -16.28 3.49
CA PHE A 212 9.20 -16.62 3.88
C PHE A 212 9.88 -15.47 4.63
N VAL A 213 9.74 -14.22 4.14
CA VAL A 213 10.42 -13.06 4.71
C VAL A 213 9.54 -12.31 5.71
N ALA A 214 8.42 -11.73 5.27
CA ALA A 214 7.65 -10.79 6.08
C ALA A 214 7.07 -11.45 7.35
N ASP A 215 6.41 -12.60 7.23
CA ASP A 215 5.74 -13.25 8.37
C ASP A 215 6.74 -13.74 9.42
N ARG A 216 7.95 -14.10 9.00
CA ARG A 216 9.08 -14.46 9.88
C ARG A 216 9.64 -13.24 10.61
N LEU A 217 9.96 -12.16 9.89
CA LEU A 217 10.42 -10.90 10.51
C LEU A 217 9.38 -10.34 11.49
N ALA A 218 8.10 -10.54 11.17
CA ALA A 218 6.99 -10.08 12.01
C ALA A 218 6.96 -10.73 13.40
N ILE A 219 7.58 -11.90 13.61
CA ILE A 219 7.67 -12.52 14.92
C ILE A 219 8.54 -11.63 15.82
N LEU A 220 9.78 -11.36 15.40
CA LEU A 220 10.71 -10.50 16.16
C LEU A 220 10.16 -9.09 16.35
N VAL A 221 9.63 -8.50 15.29
CA VAL A 221 9.05 -7.15 15.34
C VAL A 221 7.90 -7.09 16.34
N ASN A 222 6.99 -8.07 16.33
CA ASN A 222 5.87 -8.08 17.27
C ASN A 222 6.35 -8.27 18.71
N THR A 223 7.31 -9.17 18.96
CA THR A 223 7.89 -9.38 20.29
C THR A 223 8.38 -8.08 20.90
N VAL A 224 9.13 -7.28 20.13
CA VAL A 224 9.70 -6.00 20.61
C VAL A 224 8.65 -4.90 20.74
N TYR A 225 7.77 -4.74 19.74
CA TYR A 225 6.80 -3.63 19.71
C TYR A 225 5.59 -3.84 20.63
N SER A 226 5.25 -5.09 20.99
CA SER A 226 4.16 -5.38 21.92
C SER A 226 4.54 -5.04 23.37
N GLU A 227 5.82 -5.10 23.73
CA GLU A 227 6.31 -4.79 25.08
C GLU A 227 7.57 -3.89 25.05
N PRO A 228 7.45 -2.65 24.53
CA PRO A 228 8.61 -1.80 24.25
C PRO A 228 9.41 -1.38 25.49
N SER A 229 8.82 -1.51 26.69
CA SER A 229 9.48 -1.22 27.96
C SER A 229 10.52 -2.27 28.37
N LYS A 230 10.45 -3.50 27.83
CA LYS A 230 11.37 -4.60 28.18
C LYS A 230 12.69 -4.55 27.41
N TYR A 231 12.68 -4.02 26.20
CA TYR A 231 13.82 -4.04 25.28
C TYR A 231 14.53 -2.69 25.22
N LYS A 232 15.83 -2.70 24.92
CA LYS A 232 16.66 -1.49 24.85
C LYS A 232 17.74 -1.56 23.77
N GLY A 233 18.14 -0.39 23.28
CA GLY A 233 19.29 -0.22 22.39
C GLY A 233 19.19 -1.00 21.08
N PHE A 234 20.17 -1.86 20.81
CA PHE A 234 20.29 -2.60 19.55
C PHE A 234 19.11 -3.54 19.27
N GLU A 235 18.45 -4.08 20.29
CA GLU A 235 17.23 -4.89 20.12
C GLU A 235 16.14 -4.11 19.38
N ILE A 236 15.95 -2.85 19.78
CA ILE A 236 14.97 -1.95 19.19
C ILE A 236 15.40 -1.51 17.79
N ILE A 237 16.68 -1.19 17.60
CA ILE A 237 17.22 -0.78 16.30
C ILE A 237 17.01 -1.89 15.26
N ILE A 238 17.34 -3.14 15.62
CA ILE A 238 17.18 -4.30 14.75
C ILE A 238 15.69 -4.54 14.48
N ALA A 239 14.84 -4.46 15.50
CA ALA A 239 13.40 -4.59 15.32
C ALA A 239 12.82 -3.53 14.38
N ASN A 240 13.29 -2.28 14.44
CA ASN A 240 12.82 -1.22 13.55
C ASN A 240 13.28 -1.46 12.09
N ILE A 241 14.55 -1.83 11.89
CA ILE A 241 15.08 -2.20 10.56
C ILE A 241 14.32 -3.42 9.99
N PHE A 242 14.06 -4.43 10.83
CA PHE A 242 13.29 -5.61 10.45
C PHE A 242 11.85 -5.22 10.12
N PHE A 243 11.26 -4.27 10.84
CA PHE A 243 9.93 -3.75 10.49
C PHE A 243 9.93 -3.06 9.13
N ALA A 244 10.93 -2.25 8.79
CA ALA A 244 11.03 -1.66 7.45
C ALA A 244 11.06 -2.74 6.35
N ILE A 245 11.86 -3.79 6.53
CA ILE A 245 11.90 -4.87 5.54
C ILE A 245 10.60 -5.69 5.53
N GLN A 246 10.01 -5.94 6.70
CA GLN A 246 8.72 -6.61 6.86
C GLN A 246 7.62 -5.86 6.11
N ILE A 247 7.41 -4.57 6.38
CA ILE A 247 6.34 -3.79 5.75
C ILE A 247 6.53 -3.70 4.24
N TYR A 248 7.77 -3.61 3.77
CA TYR A 248 8.08 -3.69 2.35
C TYR A 248 7.71 -5.04 1.74
N CYS A 249 8.18 -6.14 2.32
CA CYS A 249 7.95 -7.48 1.75
C CYS A 249 6.48 -7.91 1.87
N ASP A 250 5.80 -7.55 2.96
CA ASP A 250 4.36 -7.81 3.15
C ASP A 250 3.55 -7.12 2.05
N PHE A 251 3.78 -5.82 1.85
CA PHE A 251 2.94 -5.04 0.96
C PHE A 251 3.36 -5.10 -0.51
N CYS A 252 4.65 -5.18 -0.79
CA CYS A 252 5.15 -5.48 -2.13
C CYS A 252 4.75 -6.89 -2.54
N GLY A 253 4.82 -7.87 -1.62
CA GLY A 253 4.36 -9.23 -1.85
C GLY A 253 2.87 -9.29 -2.20
N TYR A 254 2.01 -8.62 -1.43
CA TYR A 254 0.59 -8.46 -1.78
C TYR A 254 0.42 -7.86 -3.18
N SER A 255 1.08 -6.74 -3.43
CA SER A 255 0.96 -6.01 -4.70
C SER A 255 1.39 -6.84 -5.89
N ASP A 256 2.45 -7.65 -5.76
CA ASP A 256 2.94 -8.53 -6.81
C ASP A 256 2.01 -9.73 -7.03
N ILE A 257 1.44 -10.31 -5.96
CA ILE A 257 0.38 -11.34 -6.09
C ILE A 257 -0.82 -10.77 -6.84
N ALA A 258 -1.33 -9.61 -6.43
CA ALA A 258 -2.43 -8.91 -7.09
C ALA A 258 -2.16 -8.65 -8.58
N ARG A 259 -0.95 -8.16 -8.90
CA ARG A 259 -0.53 -7.91 -10.28
C ARG A 259 -0.39 -9.19 -11.09
N GLY A 260 0.13 -10.26 -10.50
CA GLY A 260 0.28 -11.56 -11.16
C GLY A 260 -1.06 -12.21 -11.49
N ILE A 261 -2.01 -12.15 -10.55
CA ILE A 261 -3.42 -12.56 -10.75
C ILE A 261 -4.03 -11.79 -11.92
N ALA A 262 -3.90 -10.46 -11.91
CA ALA A 262 -4.46 -9.63 -12.97
C ALA A 262 -3.78 -9.92 -14.32
N GLU A 263 -2.46 -10.12 -14.35
CA GLU A 263 -1.69 -10.44 -15.56
C GLU A 263 -2.16 -11.76 -16.18
N ILE A 264 -2.44 -12.79 -15.38
CA ILE A 264 -3.04 -14.07 -15.84
C ILE A 264 -4.38 -13.81 -16.54
N LEU A 265 -5.23 -12.98 -15.95
CA LEU A 265 -6.54 -12.57 -16.48
C LEU A 265 -6.46 -11.57 -17.65
N GLY A 266 -5.25 -11.21 -18.10
CA GLY A 266 -5.02 -10.27 -19.20
C GLY A 266 -4.99 -8.79 -18.79
N ILE A 267 -5.25 -8.47 -17.53
CA ILE A 267 -5.37 -7.11 -17.01
C ILE A 267 -4.06 -6.64 -16.40
N ARG A 268 -3.60 -5.45 -16.77
CA ARG A 268 -2.37 -4.84 -16.27
C ARG A 268 -2.67 -3.85 -15.15
N LEU A 269 -2.24 -4.20 -13.94
CA LEU A 269 -2.26 -3.32 -12.78
C LEU A 269 -0.93 -2.54 -12.62
N TYR A 270 -1.01 -1.37 -12.00
CA TYR A 270 0.17 -0.55 -11.72
C TYR A 270 1.16 -1.23 -10.78
N LYS A 271 2.45 -0.90 -10.96
CA LYS A 271 3.51 -1.27 -10.02
C LYS A 271 3.45 -0.34 -8.80
N ASN A 272 3.41 -0.91 -7.60
CA ASN A 272 3.39 -0.15 -6.35
C ASN A 272 4.76 0.14 -5.77
N PHE A 273 5.74 -0.71 -6.07
CA PHE A 273 7.06 -0.66 -5.44
C PHE A 273 8.17 -0.77 -6.45
N GLU A 274 9.16 0.10 -6.33
CA GLU A 274 10.35 0.09 -7.18
C GLU A 274 11.61 0.35 -6.37
N ARG A 275 12.05 -0.65 -5.59
CA ARG A 275 13.29 -0.59 -4.79
C ARG A 275 13.39 0.67 -3.94
N PRO A 276 12.37 0.96 -3.11
CA PRO A 276 12.26 2.21 -2.39
C PRO A 276 13.45 2.46 -1.45
N TYR A 277 14.01 1.42 -0.82
CA TYR A 277 15.14 1.57 0.10
C TYR A 277 16.49 1.84 -0.57
N PHE A 278 16.58 1.81 -1.90
CA PHE A 278 17.74 2.28 -2.67
C PHE A 278 17.57 3.74 -3.15
N SER A 279 16.64 4.49 -2.56
CA SER A 279 16.40 5.89 -2.90
C SER A 279 17.45 6.79 -2.27
N LYS A 280 17.92 7.79 -3.03
CA LYS A 280 18.96 8.75 -2.60
C LYS A 280 18.37 10.02 -1.99
N SER A 281 17.05 10.12 -1.96
CA SER A 281 16.31 11.22 -1.35
C SER A 281 14.89 10.80 -0.98
N ILE A 282 14.27 11.51 -0.04
CA ILE A 282 12.87 11.26 0.37
C ILE A 282 11.90 11.47 -0.80
N LYS A 283 12.19 12.39 -1.72
CA LYS A 283 11.40 12.58 -2.94
C LYS A 283 11.47 11.37 -3.88
N GLU A 284 12.65 10.77 -4.01
CA GLU A 284 12.83 9.55 -4.79
C GLU A 284 12.14 8.36 -4.11
N PHE A 285 12.20 8.27 -2.78
CA PHE A 285 11.49 7.27 -1.99
C PHE A 285 9.99 7.28 -2.28
N TRP A 286 9.32 8.42 -2.21
CA TRP A 286 7.88 8.55 -2.50
C TRP A 286 7.50 8.36 -3.98
N ARG A 287 8.48 8.32 -4.89
CA ARG A 287 8.27 7.90 -6.29
C ARG A 287 8.38 6.40 -6.49
N ARG A 288 8.86 5.67 -5.47
CA ARG A 288 9.18 4.24 -5.49
C ARG A 288 8.43 3.43 -4.44
N TRP A 289 7.87 4.09 -3.43
CA TRP A 289 7.05 3.52 -2.38
C TRP A 289 5.57 3.81 -2.65
N HIS A 290 4.73 2.78 -2.58
CA HIS A 290 3.28 2.85 -2.74
C HIS A 290 2.85 3.82 -3.87
N ILE A 291 3.38 3.57 -5.07
CA ILE A 291 3.30 4.47 -6.22
C ILE A 291 1.85 4.80 -6.60
N SER A 292 0.92 3.84 -6.53
CA SER A 292 -0.49 4.12 -6.84
C SER A 292 -1.08 5.18 -5.91
N LEU A 293 -0.82 5.10 -4.60
CA LEU A 293 -1.30 6.06 -3.60
C LEU A 293 -0.61 7.41 -3.74
N SER A 294 0.73 7.41 -3.83
CA SER A 294 1.53 8.63 -4.00
C SER A 294 1.10 9.43 -5.24
N THR A 295 0.84 8.74 -6.36
CA THR A 295 0.32 9.39 -7.56
C THR A 295 -1.15 9.77 -7.45
N TRP A 296 -1.98 9.02 -6.71
CA TRP A 296 -3.36 9.42 -6.43
C TRP A 296 -3.40 10.73 -5.65
N PHE A 297 -2.68 10.83 -4.53
CA PHE A 297 -2.60 12.08 -3.75
C PHE A 297 -2.03 13.24 -4.59
N ARG A 298 -1.04 12.97 -5.43
CA ARG A 298 -0.52 13.98 -6.35
C ARG A 298 -1.60 14.50 -7.31
N ASP A 299 -2.33 13.61 -7.97
CA ASP A 299 -3.22 13.94 -9.09
C ASP A 299 -4.60 14.46 -8.62
N TYR A 300 -5.07 13.98 -7.46
CA TYR A 300 -6.41 14.28 -6.92
C TYR A 300 -6.41 15.23 -5.71
N LEU A 301 -5.27 15.50 -5.08
CA LEU A 301 -5.17 16.44 -3.95
C LEU A 301 -4.11 17.54 -4.19
N TYR A 302 -2.85 17.19 -4.44
CA TYR A 302 -1.75 18.17 -4.56
C TYR A 302 -1.90 19.12 -5.75
N ILE A 303 -2.17 18.60 -6.95
CA ILE A 303 -2.32 19.42 -8.17
C ILE A 303 -3.53 20.35 -8.05
N PRO A 304 -4.72 19.91 -7.61
CA PRO A 304 -5.86 20.80 -7.35
C PRO A 304 -5.59 21.92 -6.35
N LEU A 305 -4.73 21.72 -5.35
CA LEU A 305 -4.34 22.77 -4.40
C LEU A 305 -3.38 23.83 -4.99
N GLY A 306 -3.01 23.71 -6.27
CA GLY A 306 -2.13 24.62 -7.00
C GLY A 306 -0.79 23.99 -7.39
N GLY A 307 -0.46 22.81 -6.86
CA GLY A 307 0.78 22.10 -7.16
C GLY A 307 2.02 22.99 -7.03
N LYS A 308 2.84 23.05 -8.08
CA LYS A 308 4.03 23.93 -8.18
C LYS A 308 3.76 25.31 -8.77
N ARG A 309 2.51 25.61 -9.14
CA ARG A 309 2.14 26.88 -9.78
C ARG A 309 1.87 27.99 -8.76
N CYS A 310 1.81 27.66 -7.48
CA CYS A 310 1.63 28.61 -6.38
C CYS A 310 2.96 29.11 -5.82
N SER A 311 2.89 30.10 -4.91
CA SER A 311 4.07 30.59 -4.18
C SER A 311 4.77 29.47 -3.40
N LYS A 312 6.06 29.67 -3.09
CA LYS A 312 6.88 28.67 -2.39
C LYS A 312 6.31 28.27 -1.02
N ILE A 313 5.81 29.24 -0.25
CA ILE A 313 5.17 28.98 1.04
C ILE A 313 3.89 28.15 0.85
N ARG A 314 3.04 28.52 -0.11
CA ARG A 314 1.83 27.75 -0.41
C ARG A 314 2.16 26.33 -0.88
N ASN A 315 3.25 26.15 -1.61
CA ASN A 315 3.72 24.82 -2.03
C ASN A 315 4.06 23.95 -0.81
N TYR A 316 4.75 24.51 0.18
CA TYR A 316 5.09 23.79 1.42
C TYR A 316 3.87 23.45 2.25
N ILE A 317 2.92 24.37 2.38
CA ILE A 317 1.62 24.10 3.02
C ILE A 317 0.90 22.96 2.30
N ASN A 318 0.84 23.00 0.97
CA ASN A 318 0.21 21.95 0.17
C ASN A 318 0.90 20.59 0.35
N ILE A 319 2.24 20.55 0.45
CA ILE A 319 2.99 19.31 0.75
C ILE A 319 2.60 18.78 2.13
N MET A 320 2.56 19.65 3.16
CA MET A 320 2.14 19.23 4.51
C MET A 320 0.72 18.70 4.53
N ILE A 321 -0.23 19.39 3.88
CA ILE A 321 -1.62 18.93 3.78
C ILE A 321 -1.68 17.53 3.16
N VAL A 322 -0.98 17.31 2.05
CA VAL A 322 -0.97 16.02 1.37
C VAL A 322 -0.46 14.90 2.28
N PHE A 323 0.65 15.14 3.00
CA PHE A 323 1.22 14.13 3.88
C PHE A 323 0.43 13.90 5.17
N LEU A 324 -0.18 14.93 5.75
CA LEU A 324 -1.07 14.80 6.90
C LEU A 324 -2.34 14.02 6.54
N VAL A 325 -2.94 14.33 5.38
CA VAL A 325 -4.09 13.56 4.85
C VAL A 325 -3.67 12.13 4.51
N SER A 326 -2.46 11.92 3.97
CA SER A 326 -1.91 10.57 3.75
C SER A 326 -1.73 9.81 5.07
N GLY A 327 -1.23 10.47 6.12
CA GLY A 327 -1.12 9.87 7.45
C GLY A 327 -2.49 9.46 8.00
N LEU A 328 -3.46 10.37 8.00
CA LEU A 328 -4.84 10.07 8.40
C LEU A 328 -5.44 8.93 7.59
N TRP A 329 -5.16 8.89 6.27
CA TRP A 329 -5.61 7.80 5.41
C TRP A 329 -5.07 6.44 5.84
N HIS A 330 -3.89 6.34 6.47
CA HIS A 330 -3.43 5.07 7.02
C HIS A 330 -4.24 4.71 8.27
N GLY A 331 -4.35 5.59 9.27
CA GLY A 331 -5.13 5.25 10.45
C GLY A 331 -5.54 6.43 11.31
N ALA A 332 -6.55 6.17 12.15
CA ALA A 332 -7.13 7.14 13.06
C ALA A 332 -6.38 7.17 14.41
N ALA A 333 -5.08 7.46 14.34
CA ALA A 333 -4.23 7.60 15.53
C ALA A 333 -3.22 8.73 15.34
N VAL A 334 -2.81 9.36 16.46
CA VAL A 334 -1.84 10.47 16.46
C VAL A 334 -0.51 10.04 15.81
N ASN A 335 -0.13 8.77 15.94
CA ASN A 335 1.12 8.28 15.37
C ASN A 335 1.16 8.42 13.85
N PHE A 336 0.05 8.14 13.15
CA PHE A 336 -0.01 8.28 11.70
C PHE A 336 0.03 9.75 11.26
N ILE A 337 -0.53 10.66 12.06
CA ILE A 337 -0.41 12.11 11.83
C ILE A 337 1.06 12.53 11.93
N ILE A 338 1.78 12.07 12.96
CA ILE A 338 3.21 12.35 13.14
C ILE A 338 4.04 11.75 12.01
N TRP A 339 3.77 10.51 11.62
CA TRP A 339 4.41 9.85 10.49
C TRP A 339 4.24 10.67 9.19
N GLY A 340 3.03 11.14 8.91
CA GLY A 340 2.75 12.02 7.78
C GLY A 340 3.50 13.34 7.91
N ALA A 341 3.43 13.98 9.07
CA ALA A 341 4.10 15.25 9.32
C ALA A 341 5.62 15.16 9.12
N LEU A 342 6.26 14.08 9.58
CA LEU A 342 7.70 13.83 9.38
C LEU A 342 8.06 13.75 7.90
N HIS A 343 7.32 12.98 7.10
CA HIS A 343 7.60 12.87 5.67
C HIS A 343 7.37 14.19 4.91
N GLY A 344 6.33 14.95 5.28
CA GLY A 344 6.11 16.29 4.75
C GLY A 344 7.26 17.24 5.10
N ALA A 345 7.69 17.24 6.36
CA ALA A 345 8.82 18.03 6.84
C ALA A 345 10.12 17.64 6.12
N TYR A 346 10.40 16.35 5.95
CA TYR A 346 11.60 15.90 5.25
C TYR A 346 11.68 16.39 3.80
N LEU A 347 10.55 16.45 3.08
CA LEU A 347 10.52 16.99 1.72
C LEU A 347 10.76 18.50 1.68
N ILE A 348 10.14 19.24 2.62
CA ILE A 348 10.30 20.69 2.72
C ILE A 348 11.73 21.05 3.11
N LEU A 349 12.27 20.41 4.15
CA LEU A 349 13.65 20.58 4.60
C LEU A 349 14.64 20.19 3.49
N SER A 350 14.36 19.12 2.73
CA SER A 350 15.19 18.76 1.58
C SER A 350 15.23 19.83 0.49
N ASP A 351 14.16 20.63 0.31
CA ASP A 351 14.16 21.75 -0.64
C ASP A 351 14.86 22.99 -0.05
N ILE A 352 14.63 23.29 1.25
CA ILE A 352 15.27 24.41 1.97
C ILE A 352 16.79 24.24 2.06
N PHE A 353 17.27 23.04 2.39
CA PHE A 353 18.71 22.76 2.54
C PHE A 353 19.43 22.50 1.21
N LYS A 354 18.71 22.45 0.08
CA LYS A 354 19.29 22.24 -1.24
C LYS A 354 20.42 23.24 -1.61
N PRO A 355 20.28 24.56 -1.44
CA PRO A 355 21.37 25.51 -1.68
C PRO A 355 22.57 25.30 -0.76
N ILE A 356 22.35 25.03 0.54
CA ILE A 356 23.41 24.77 1.52
C ILE A 356 24.20 23.52 1.12
N LYS A 357 23.51 22.44 0.77
CA LYS A 357 24.12 21.20 0.26
C LYS A 357 24.97 21.45 -0.98
N LYS A 358 24.49 22.28 -1.93
CA LYS A 358 25.28 22.68 -3.10
C LYS A 358 26.53 23.48 -2.72
N GLY A 359 26.41 24.42 -1.77
CA GLY A 359 27.53 25.20 -1.28
C GLY A 359 28.63 24.34 -0.65
N ILE A 360 28.25 23.36 0.19
CA ILE A 360 29.19 22.40 0.79
C ILE A 360 29.86 21.53 -0.28
N VAL A 361 29.08 20.99 -1.22
CA VAL A 361 29.61 20.16 -2.32
C VAL A 361 30.65 20.93 -3.14
N ASN A 362 30.36 22.19 -3.48
CA ASN A 362 31.29 23.02 -4.25
C ASN A 362 32.52 23.41 -3.43
N LYS A 363 32.34 23.80 -2.16
CA LYS A 363 33.45 24.25 -1.27
C LYS A 363 34.47 23.14 -1.01
N PHE A 364 34.01 21.90 -0.81
CA PHE A 364 34.86 20.75 -0.54
C PHE A 364 35.14 19.88 -1.79
N ASN A 365 34.76 20.35 -2.98
CA ASN A 365 34.91 19.63 -4.25
C ASN A 365 34.45 18.15 -4.18
N ILE A 366 33.30 17.91 -3.55
CA ILE A 366 32.80 16.56 -3.27
C ILE A 366 32.34 15.93 -4.58
N LYS A 367 32.95 14.79 -4.95
CA LYS A 367 32.57 14.01 -6.14
C LYS A 367 31.20 13.35 -5.96
N THR A 368 30.16 13.98 -6.49
CA THR A 368 28.76 13.53 -6.32
C THR A 368 28.35 12.32 -7.16
N ASP A 369 29.09 12.00 -8.23
CA ASP A 369 28.74 10.87 -9.11
C ASP A 369 29.32 9.52 -8.65
N THR A 370 30.06 9.51 -7.54
CA THR A 370 30.72 8.32 -7.00
C THR A 370 29.74 7.38 -6.28
N PHE A 371 30.11 6.10 -6.20
CA PHE A 371 29.36 5.11 -5.43
C PHE A 371 29.23 5.50 -3.96
N SER A 372 30.32 5.95 -3.32
CA SER A 372 30.34 6.32 -1.90
C SER A 372 29.34 7.43 -1.59
N TYR A 373 29.29 8.49 -2.41
CA TYR A 373 28.33 9.57 -2.23
C TYR A 373 26.87 9.10 -2.38
N LYS A 374 26.59 8.29 -3.42
CA LYS A 374 25.25 7.72 -3.65
C LYS A 374 24.84 6.76 -2.53
N PHE A 375 25.77 5.95 -2.04
CA PHE A 375 25.55 5.00 -0.94
C PHE A 375 25.25 5.74 0.37
N PHE A 376 26.01 6.78 0.69
CA PHE A 376 25.74 7.64 1.84
C PHE A 376 24.35 8.30 1.77
N GLN A 377 23.94 8.77 0.59
CA GLN A 377 22.58 9.30 0.39
C GLN A 377 21.48 8.25 0.61
N ILE A 378 21.73 7.00 0.21
CA ILE A 378 20.82 5.89 0.46
C ILE A 378 20.70 5.62 1.95
N ILE A 379 21.82 5.54 2.68
CA ILE A 379 21.83 5.33 4.14
C ILE A 379 21.04 6.44 4.85
N ILE A 380 21.33 7.72 4.56
CA ILE A 380 20.59 8.83 5.19
C ILE A 380 19.10 8.73 4.90
N THR A 381 18.73 8.49 3.64
CA THR A 381 17.32 8.39 3.25
C THR A 381 16.64 7.22 3.95
N PHE A 382 17.31 6.08 4.04
CA PHE A 382 16.83 4.90 4.75
C PHE A 382 16.63 5.20 6.24
N ILE A 383 17.61 5.78 6.94
CA ILE A 383 17.51 6.10 8.37
C ILE A 383 16.34 7.06 8.64
N LEU A 384 16.13 8.09 7.81
CA LEU A 384 15.00 9.01 7.97
C LEU A 384 13.65 8.30 7.79
N VAL A 385 13.55 7.42 6.79
CA VAL A 385 12.34 6.63 6.54
C VAL A 385 12.11 5.61 7.65
N ASP A 386 13.16 4.93 8.10
CA ASP A 386 13.14 3.95 9.18
C ASP A 386 12.73 4.57 10.51
N PHE A 387 13.24 5.77 10.82
CA PHE A 387 12.80 6.54 11.98
C PHE A 387 11.30 6.88 11.91
N ALA A 388 10.79 7.28 10.73
CA ALA A 388 9.36 7.52 10.57
C ALA A 388 8.55 6.23 10.81
N TRP A 389 9.04 5.06 10.38
CA TRP A 389 8.37 3.78 10.57
C TRP A 389 8.09 3.41 12.03
N ILE A 390 8.85 3.93 13.00
CA ILE A 390 8.56 3.78 14.44
C ILE A 390 7.13 4.20 14.76
N PHE A 391 6.71 5.36 14.24
CA PHE A 391 5.36 5.88 14.45
C PHE A 391 4.30 5.06 13.68
N PHE A 392 4.67 4.45 12.57
CA PHE A 392 3.74 3.61 11.82
C PHE A 392 3.47 2.26 12.52
N LYS A 393 4.49 1.67 13.15
CA LYS A 393 4.36 0.36 13.83
C LYS A 393 3.87 0.44 15.27
N ALA A 394 4.21 1.51 15.99
CA ALA A 394 3.85 1.63 17.40
C ALA A 394 2.33 1.72 17.59
N ASP A 395 1.81 0.98 18.57
CA ASP A 395 0.37 0.93 18.85
C ASP A 395 -0.17 2.25 19.45
N SER A 396 0.70 3.05 20.06
CA SER A 396 0.34 4.33 20.67
C SER A 396 1.50 5.33 20.64
N PHE A 397 1.19 6.61 20.81
CA PHE A 397 2.22 7.66 20.83
C PHE A 397 3.14 7.50 22.03
N THR A 398 2.59 7.02 23.14
CA THR A 398 3.34 6.67 24.34
C THR A 398 4.37 5.57 24.04
N ASN A 399 3.95 4.49 23.35
CA ASN A 399 4.85 3.41 22.98
C ASN A 399 5.95 3.89 22.03
N ALA A 400 5.62 4.74 21.05
CA ALA A 400 6.62 5.35 20.17
C ALA A 400 7.67 6.16 20.94
N LYS A 401 7.26 6.93 21.96
CA LYS A 401 8.20 7.66 22.83
C LYS A 401 9.10 6.73 23.64
N ILE A 402 8.54 5.65 24.19
CA ILE A 402 9.31 4.65 24.95
C ILE A 402 10.37 4.02 24.04
N ILE A 403 9.98 3.63 22.82
CA ILE A 403 10.88 3.06 21.81
C ILE A 403 12.03 4.03 21.50
N ILE A 404 11.72 5.30 21.20
CA ILE A 404 12.74 6.32 20.90
C ILE A 404 13.67 6.53 22.09
N LYS A 405 13.12 6.61 23.31
CA LYS A 405 13.92 6.77 24.53
C LYS A 405 14.86 5.59 24.75
N ASN A 406 14.36 4.37 24.59
CA ASN A 406 15.10 3.14 24.85
C ASN A 406 16.14 2.83 23.75
N MET A 407 15.96 3.38 22.54
CA MET A 407 16.91 3.25 21.42
C MET A 407 18.27 3.91 21.73
N ASN A 408 18.32 4.89 22.63
CA ASN A 408 19.56 5.58 23.00
C ASN A 408 20.49 4.75 23.91
N TYR A 409 20.05 3.59 24.37
CA TYR A 409 20.89 2.71 25.19
C TYR A 409 21.92 1.99 24.31
N PHE A 410 23.20 2.03 24.70
CA PHE A 410 24.26 1.39 23.92
C PHE A 410 24.59 0.00 24.50
N ASN A 411 24.10 -1.07 23.86
CA ASN A 411 24.29 -2.46 24.27
C ASN A 411 24.67 -3.39 23.10
N PRO A 412 25.83 -3.20 22.45
CA PRO A 412 26.23 -4.01 21.30
C PRO A 412 26.41 -5.50 21.63
N PHE A 413 26.61 -5.86 22.91
CA PHE A 413 26.78 -7.23 23.37
C PHE A 413 25.60 -8.16 23.03
N VAL A 414 24.39 -7.62 22.84
CA VAL A 414 23.19 -8.36 22.39
C VAL A 414 23.43 -9.11 21.08
N LEU A 415 24.32 -8.59 20.23
CA LEU A 415 24.67 -9.19 18.94
C LEU A 415 25.54 -10.44 19.08
N VAL A 416 26.21 -10.62 20.21
CA VAL A 416 27.25 -11.65 20.41
C VAL A 416 26.88 -12.67 21.48
N ASN A 417 26.17 -12.24 22.52
CA ASN A 417 25.80 -13.08 23.66
C ASN A 417 24.57 -13.99 23.41
N GLY A 418 23.98 -13.93 22.22
CA GLY A 418 22.81 -14.71 21.82
C GLY A 418 21.47 -14.15 22.29
N ASP A 419 21.42 -13.00 22.97
CA ASP A 419 20.15 -12.40 23.41
C ASP A 419 19.24 -12.00 22.24
N ILE A 420 19.83 -11.69 21.08
CA ILE A 420 19.06 -11.43 19.85
C ILE A 420 18.14 -12.61 19.46
N TYR A 421 18.55 -13.85 19.79
CA TYR A 421 17.76 -15.06 19.51
C TYR A 421 16.62 -15.28 20.52
N LYS A 422 16.56 -14.46 21.58
CA LYS A 422 15.46 -14.47 22.55
C LYS A 422 14.32 -13.54 22.16
N LEU A 423 14.48 -12.77 21.08
CA LEU A 423 13.45 -11.85 20.57
C LEU A 423 12.33 -12.57 19.78
N GLY A 424 12.13 -13.87 20.00
CA GLY A 424 11.09 -14.68 19.36
C GLY A 424 11.52 -15.42 18.09
N LEU A 425 12.74 -15.19 17.58
CA LEU A 425 13.35 -15.99 16.52
C LEU A 425 14.57 -16.71 17.10
N ASP A 426 14.55 -18.04 17.10
CA ASP A 426 15.73 -18.80 17.51
C ASP A 426 16.90 -18.61 16.51
N SER A 427 18.07 -19.19 16.83
CA SER A 427 19.27 -19.04 15.98
C SER A 427 19.07 -19.49 14.52
N LYS A 428 18.30 -20.56 14.30
CA LYS A 428 18.04 -21.10 12.96
C LYS A 428 17.08 -20.19 12.21
N ASP A 429 16.00 -19.79 12.86
CA ASP A 429 14.98 -18.95 12.26
C ASP A 429 15.49 -17.54 11.96
N PHE A 430 16.36 -17.00 12.83
CA PHE A 430 17.04 -15.75 12.61
C PHE A 430 17.99 -15.83 11.40
N PHE A 431 18.78 -16.90 11.27
CA PHE A 431 19.63 -17.11 10.10
C PHE A 431 18.82 -17.19 8.80
N ILE A 432 17.71 -17.93 8.80
CA ILE A 432 16.81 -18.02 7.64
C ILE A 432 16.22 -16.64 7.30
N ALA A 433 15.87 -15.83 8.32
CA ALA A 433 15.41 -14.46 8.10
C ALA A 433 16.47 -13.60 7.40
N LEU A 434 17.74 -13.67 7.85
CA LEU A 434 18.85 -12.98 7.20
C LEU A 434 19.07 -13.45 5.75
N LEU A 435 18.96 -14.76 5.50
CA LEU A 435 19.07 -15.33 4.16
C LEU A 435 17.96 -14.80 3.25
N GLY A 436 16.73 -14.73 3.75
CA GLY A 436 15.60 -14.10 3.07
C GLY A 436 15.86 -12.63 2.73
N ILE A 437 16.35 -11.84 3.69
CA ILE A 437 16.73 -10.44 3.47
C ILE A 437 17.82 -10.34 2.39
N ALA A 438 18.84 -11.20 2.44
CA ALA A 438 19.91 -11.22 1.45
C ALA A 438 19.38 -11.51 0.04
N VAL A 439 18.46 -12.47 -0.11
CA VAL A 439 17.80 -12.77 -1.39
C VAL A 439 17.02 -11.55 -1.90
N ILE A 440 16.25 -10.86 -1.04
CA ILE A 440 15.53 -9.63 -1.42
C ILE A 440 16.50 -8.54 -1.91
N LEU A 441 17.61 -8.33 -1.21
CA LEU A 441 18.61 -7.32 -1.58
C LEU A 441 19.30 -7.67 -2.90
N ILE A 442 19.73 -8.92 -3.08
CA ILE A 442 20.36 -9.41 -4.32
C ILE A 442 19.41 -9.25 -5.49
N VAL A 443 18.15 -9.70 -5.37
CA VAL A 443 17.15 -9.57 -6.42
C VAL A 443 16.91 -8.11 -6.76
N ASN A 444 16.79 -7.23 -5.76
CA ASN A 444 16.66 -5.79 -6.00
C ASN A 444 17.87 -5.21 -6.76
N ILE A 445 19.10 -5.60 -6.41
CA ILE A 445 20.31 -5.15 -7.09
C ILE A 445 20.32 -5.65 -8.54
N LEU A 446 20.08 -6.95 -8.77
CA LEU A 446 20.08 -7.55 -10.10
C LEU A 446 19.02 -6.97 -11.02
N GLN A 447 17.83 -6.69 -10.46
CA GLN A 447 16.76 -6.12 -11.26
C GLN A 447 17.06 -4.67 -11.74
N ARG A 448 18.12 -4.02 -11.25
CA ARG A 448 18.51 -2.65 -11.65
C ARG A 448 18.67 -2.47 -13.14
N ASN A 449 19.25 -3.46 -13.80
CA ASN A 449 19.59 -3.37 -15.21
C ASN A 449 18.74 -4.30 -16.09
N LYS A 450 18.09 -5.31 -15.50
CA LYS A 450 17.38 -6.36 -16.22
C LYS A 450 16.11 -6.78 -15.49
N SER A 451 15.11 -7.28 -16.21
CA SER A 451 13.97 -7.95 -15.59
C SER A 451 14.34 -9.41 -15.30
N LEU A 452 14.55 -9.76 -14.02
CA LEU A 452 14.90 -11.13 -13.63
C LEU A 452 13.89 -12.15 -14.15
N ARG A 453 12.59 -11.80 -14.15
CA ARG A 453 11.52 -12.63 -14.69
C ARG A 453 11.71 -12.96 -16.17
N LEU A 454 12.09 -11.97 -16.98
CA LEU A 454 12.36 -12.14 -18.41
C LEU A 454 13.66 -12.91 -18.65
N GLU A 455 14.67 -12.75 -17.79
CA GLU A 455 15.91 -13.52 -17.93
C GLU A 455 15.73 -15.00 -17.56
N ILE A 456 14.90 -15.29 -16.54
CA ILE A 456 14.50 -16.66 -16.17
C ILE A 456 13.66 -17.29 -17.29
N SER A 457 12.75 -16.53 -17.91
CA SER A 457 11.88 -17.09 -18.96
C SER A 457 12.64 -17.52 -20.21
N LYS A 458 13.80 -16.92 -20.48
CA LYS A 458 14.72 -17.30 -21.58
C LYS A 458 15.50 -18.60 -21.35
N GLN A 459 15.56 -19.10 -20.11
CA GLN A 459 16.31 -20.31 -19.79
C GLN A 459 15.60 -21.58 -20.28
N ASN A 460 16.36 -22.67 -20.40
CA ASN A 460 15.86 -23.98 -20.80
C ASN A 460 14.79 -24.51 -19.83
N CYS A 461 13.89 -25.34 -20.37
CA CYS A 461 12.71 -25.84 -19.66
C CYS A 461 13.08 -26.50 -18.31
N ALA A 462 14.04 -27.44 -18.31
CA ALA A 462 14.47 -28.15 -17.11
C ALA A 462 14.98 -27.19 -16.01
N PHE A 463 15.85 -26.25 -16.36
CA PHE A 463 16.38 -25.26 -15.42
C PHE A 463 15.25 -24.40 -14.80
N ARG A 464 14.30 -23.95 -15.62
CA ARG A 464 13.15 -23.17 -15.16
C ARG A 464 12.31 -23.96 -14.16
N TRP A 465 11.94 -25.20 -14.46
CA TRP A 465 11.13 -26.02 -13.58
C TRP A 465 11.83 -26.37 -12.28
N VAL A 466 13.13 -26.70 -12.32
CA VAL A 466 13.94 -26.89 -11.11
C VAL A 466 13.90 -25.65 -10.23
N LEU A 467 14.09 -24.47 -10.81
CA LEU A 467 14.02 -23.20 -10.07
C LEU A 467 12.62 -22.97 -9.47
N TYR A 468 11.55 -23.25 -10.21
CA TYR A 468 10.17 -23.04 -9.75
C TYR A 468 9.82 -23.97 -8.61
N PHE A 469 10.11 -25.28 -8.77
CA PHE A 469 9.87 -26.27 -7.71
C PHE A 469 10.74 -25.99 -6.49
N ALA A 470 12.02 -25.64 -6.66
CA ALA A 470 12.89 -25.26 -5.55
C ALA A 470 12.31 -24.06 -4.77
N ALA A 471 11.86 -23.01 -5.46
CA ALA A 471 11.25 -21.86 -4.81
C ALA A 471 9.95 -22.22 -4.06
N ILE A 472 9.09 -23.06 -4.66
CA ILE A 472 7.86 -23.53 -4.01
C ILE A 472 8.20 -24.37 -2.77
N ILE A 473 9.12 -25.33 -2.89
CA ILE A 473 9.55 -26.19 -1.78
C ILE A 473 10.17 -25.37 -0.66
N VAL A 474 10.99 -24.36 -0.96
CA VAL A 474 11.57 -23.45 0.04
C VAL A 474 10.46 -22.69 0.78
N ILE A 475 9.44 -22.20 0.08
CA ILE A 475 8.30 -21.53 0.72
C ILE A 475 7.50 -22.50 1.59
N LEU A 476 7.32 -23.74 1.16
CA LEU A 476 6.61 -24.75 1.95
C LEU A 476 7.44 -25.14 3.19
N ILE A 477 8.70 -25.56 3.04
CA ILE A 477 9.50 -26.03 4.18
C ILE A 477 9.78 -24.93 5.21
N PHE A 478 10.03 -23.70 4.75
CA PHE A 478 10.48 -22.61 5.62
C PHE A 478 9.49 -21.45 5.74
N GLY A 479 8.32 -21.55 5.12
CA GLY A 479 7.26 -20.56 5.31
C GLY A 479 6.71 -20.62 6.73
N ILE A 480 6.30 -19.48 7.27
CA ILE A 480 5.61 -19.45 8.56
C ILE A 480 4.11 -19.64 8.31
N TYR A 481 3.61 -20.85 8.57
CA TYR A 481 2.20 -21.23 8.46
C TYR A 481 1.90 -22.47 9.32
N GLY A 482 0.63 -22.71 9.66
CA GLY A 482 0.22 -23.96 10.34
C GLY A 482 -0.96 -23.78 11.32
N PRO A 483 -1.42 -24.84 11.99
CA PRO A 483 -2.56 -24.77 12.92
C PRO A 483 -2.31 -23.83 14.10
N ALA A 484 -1.05 -23.70 14.52
CA ALA A 484 -0.60 -22.77 15.57
C ALA A 484 -0.39 -21.33 15.06
N TYR A 485 -0.51 -21.08 13.75
CA TYR A 485 -0.28 -19.78 13.13
C TYR A 485 -1.44 -19.42 12.19
N SER A 486 -2.35 -18.57 12.66
CA SER A 486 -3.41 -18.05 11.80
C SER A 486 -2.80 -17.26 10.64
N ALA A 487 -3.35 -17.44 9.44
CA ALA A 487 -2.89 -16.72 8.25
C ALA A 487 -2.91 -15.21 8.54
N LYS A 488 -1.72 -14.63 8.67
CA LYS A 488 -1.59 -13.25 9.12
C LYS A 488 -2.11 -12.33 8.02
N GLN A 489 -3.08 -11.49 8.37
CA GLN A 489 -3.58 -10.47 7.47
C GLN A 489 -2.42 -9.57 7.01
N PHE A 490 -2.43 -9.18 5.74
CA PHE A 490 -1.49 -8.19 5.23
C PHE A 490 -1.68 -6.87 5.99
N ILE A 491 -0.57 -6.19 6.32
CA ILE A 491 -0.57 -4.99 7.15
C ILE A 491 -1.50 -3.93 6.55
N TYR A 492 -1.44 -3.75 5.23
CA TYR A 492 -2.22 -2.73 4.54
C TYR A 492 -3.71 -3.04 4.40
N SER A 493 -4.12 -4.29 4.60
CA SER A 493 -5.55 -4.65 4.60
C SER A 493 -6.26 -4.19 5.88
N GLN A 494 -5.54 -3.72 6.89
CA GLN A 494 -6.08 -3.19 8.14
C GLN A 494 -6.44 -1.69 8.07
N PHE A 495 -6.09 -1.02 6.96
CA PHE A 495 -6.27 0.41 6.78
C PHE A 495 -7.49 0.75 5.91
#